data_AF-A0A1H4G3V8-F1
#
_entry.id   AF-A0A1H4G3V8-F1
#
_cell.length_a   1.000
_cell.length_b   1.000
_cell.length_c   1.000
_cell.angle_alpha   90.00
_cell.angle_beta   90.00
_cell.angle_gamma   90.00
#
_symmetry.space_group_name_H-M   'P 1'
#
loop_
_entity.id
_entity.type
_entity.pdbx_description
1 polymer ?
#
loop_
_entity_poly.entity_id
_entity_poly.type
_entity_poly.pdbx_seq_one_letter_code
_entity_poly.pdbx_strand_id
1 'polypeptide(L)'
;MTFIASVIAKEGIAIVSDSFGTTMEHSLNETNLLEYLIAADDKEKIPVVDLVRLFEKKASHTRNYIDKLFKFDEFSAITFTGAIYINGKEIKEIVKVIAAELQVDTPAYKAKDINQILDEFRNKLKIEIIEHGKNDNLTSTDLIFSHFNVRSNQPQIFMIKVKELIETTLMKTIRN
;
A
#
# COMPACT_ATOMS: atom_id res chain seq x y z
N MET A 1 13.22 2.56 1.87
CA MET A 1 12.78 3.81 1.22
C MET A 1 12.38 3.45 -0.21
N THR A 2 11.28 3.99 -0.73
CA THR A 2 10.80 3.73 -2.10
C THR A 2 10.81 5.03 -2.88
N PHE A 3 11.41 5.03 -4.06
CA PHE A 3 11.45 6.18 -4.96
C PHE A 3 10.44 6.02 -6.08
N ILE A 4 9.52 6.99 -6.20
CA ILE A 4 8.60 7.12 -7.32
C ILE A 4 8.59 8.56 -7.77
N ALA A 5 8.73 8.78 -9.07
CA ALA A 5 8.57 10.06 -9.71
C ALA A 5 7.59 9.93 -10.88
N SER A 6 6.61 10.83 -10.93
CA SER A 6 5.69 10.96 -12.06
C SER A 6 5.81 12.37 -12.62
N VAL A 7 6.23 12.49 -13.87
CA VAL A 7 6.46 13.76 -14.55
C VAL A 7 5.44 13.93 -15.65
N ILE A 8 4.65 15.01 -15.55
CA ILE A 8 3.74 15.44 -16.60
C ILE A 8 4.55 16.06 -17.74
N ALA A 9 4.46 15.46 -18.92
CA ALA A 9 4.99 15.99 -20.17
C ALA A 9 3.87 16.62 -21.00
N LYS A 10 4.24 17.27 -22.13
CA LYS A 10 3.28 17.94 -23.01
C LYS A 10 2.15 17.02 -23.53
N GLU A 11 2.48 15.75 -23.79
CA GLU A 11 1.59 14.78 -24.44
C GLU A 11 1.48 13.46 -23.65
N GLY A 12 1.84 13.45 -22.37
CA GLY A 12 1.80 12.22 -21.59
C GLY A 12 2.39 12.33 -20.19
N ILE A 13 2.61 11.18 -19.56
CA ILE A 13 3.18 11.06 -18.22
C ILE A 13 4.36 10.08 -18.28
N ALA A 14 5.53 10.52 -17.82
CA ALA A 14 6.67 9.64 -17.60
C ALA A 14 6.66 9.21 -16.14
N ILE A 15 6.74 7.90 -15.89
CA ILE A 15 6.76 7.32 -14.54
C ILE A 15 8.08 6.58 -14.34
N VAL A 16 8.78 6.91 -13.26
CA VAL A 16 9.98 6.20 -12.80
C VAL A 16 9.71 5.66 -11.42
N SER A 17 9.83 4.34 -11.24
CA SER A 17 9.73 3.68 -9.94
C SER A 17 10.96 2.80 -9.72
N ASP A 18 11.49 2.82 -8.50
CA ASP A 18 12.49 1.81 -8.13
C ASP A 18 11.88 0.39 -8.11
N SER A 19 12.74 -0.62 -8.20
CA SER A 19 12.32 -2.02 -8.23
C SER A 19 12.69 -2.79 -6.95
N PHE A 20 13.06 -2.06 -5.89
CA PHE A 20 13.48 -2.65 -4.62
C PHE A 20 12.29 -2.86 -3.70
N GLY A 21 12.16 -4.07 -3.14
CA GLY A 21 11.25 -4.34 -2.05
C GLY A 21 11.96 -4.96 -0.87
N THR A 22 12.02 -4.24 0.24
CA THR A 22 12.62 -4.74 1.47
C THR A 22 11.52 -5.27 2.39
N THR A 23 11.57 -6.56 2.71
CA THR A 23 10.72 -7.15 3.75
C THR A 23 11.34 -6.89 5.11
N MET A 24 10.50 -6.51 6.07
CA MET A 24 10.89 -6.36 7.47
C MET A 24 10.50 -7.65 8.19
N GLU A 25 11.45 -8.29 8.87
CA GLU A 25 11.17 -9.40 9.77
C GLU A 25 11.47 -8.98 11.21
N HIS A 26 10.74 -9.57 12.15
CA HIS A 26 11.06 -9.45 13.56
C HIS A 26 12.28 -10.31 13.83
N SER A 27 13.42 -9.67 14.13
CA SER A 27 14.64 -10.35 14.48
C SER A 27 15.10 -9.95 15.88
N LEU A 28 15.68 -10.93 16.56
CA LEU A 28 16.26 -10.77 17.89
C LEU A 28 17.76 -10.56 17.73
N ASN A 29 18.28 -9.47 18.28
CA ASN A 29 19.72 -9.26 18.35
C ASN A 29 20.29 -10.07 19.51
N GLU A 30 21.28 -10.92 19.23
CA GLU A 30 21.97 -11.72 20.24
C GLU A 30 22.53 -10.86 21.38
N THR A 31 23.15 -9.72 21.05
CA THR A 31 23.72 -8.81 22.06
C THR A 31 22.62 -8.23 22.95
N ASN A 32 21.52 -7.73 22.38
CA ASN A 32 20.41 -7.16 23.15
C ASN A 32 19.75 -8.22 24.04
N LEU A 33 19.63 -9.46 23.54
CA LEU A 33 19.12 -10.59 24.31
C LEU A 33 20.05 -10.92 25.48
N LEU A 34 21.36 -11.02 25.22
CA LEU A 34 22.35 -11.33 26.25
C LEU A 34 22.41 -10.23 27.32
N GLU A 35 22.39 -8.96 26.93
CA GLU A 35 22.33 -7.82 27.85
C GLU A 35 21.07 -7.88 28.73
N TYR A 36 19.92 -8.17 28.13
CA TYR A 36 18.67 -8.33 28.87
C TYR A 36 18.74 -9.50 29.86
N LEU A 37 19.26 -10.66 29.44
CA LEU A 37 19.42 -11.84 30.31
C LEU A 37 20.44 -11.61 31.43
N ILE A 38 21.46 -10.78 31.22
CA ILE A 38 22.43 -10.39 32.24
C ILE A 38 21.79 -9.43 33.26
N ALA A 39 20.95 -8.51 32.80
CA ALA A 39 20.28 -7.51 33.64
C ALA A 39 19.02 -8.02 34.36
N ALA A 40 18.47 -9.18 33.95
CA ALA A 40 17.27 -9.75 34.58
C ALA A 40 17.58 -10.34 35.97
N ASP A 41 16.82 -9.89 36.98
CA ASP A 41 16.94 -10.35 38.38
C ASP A 41 16.59 -11.84 38.56
N ASP A 42 15.65 -12.36 37.77
CA ASP A 42 15.23 -13.78 37.79
C ASP A 42 15.15 -14.33 36.36
N LYS A 43 16.16 -15.13 36.00
CA LYS A 43 16.30 -15.73 34.66
C LYS A 43 15.31 -16.87 34.40
N GLU A 44 14.72 -17.44 35.46
CA GLU A 44 13.75 -18.53 35.35
C GLU A 44 12.31 -18.02 35.21
N LYS A 45 12.06 -16.72 35.45
CA LYS A 45 10.74 -16.08 35.36
C LYS A 45 10.73 -14.82 34.52
N ILE A 46 11.21 -14.91 33.28
CA ILE A 46 11.13 -13.80 32.34
C ILE A 46 9.71 -13.70 31.77
N PRO A 47 9.02 -12.55 31.89
CA PRO A 47 7.72 -12.36 31.27
C PRO A 47 7.79 -12.45 29.74
N VAL A 48 6.86 -13.18 29.13
CA VAL A 48 6.79 -13.35 27.66
C VAL A 48 6.67 -12.00 26.95
N VAL A 49 5.97 -11.04 27.54
CA VAL A 49 5.82 -9.69 26.98
C VAL A 49 7.16 -8.96 26.83
N ASP A 50 8.10 -9.18 27.76
CA ASP A 50 9.40 -8.53 27.72
C ASP A 50 10.31 -9.20 26.68
N LEU A 51 10.23 -10.53 26.53
CA LEU A 51 10.90 -11.23 25.42
C LEU A 51 10.40 -10.76 24.06
N VAL A 52 9.09 -10.55 23.90
CA VAL A 52 8.49 -10.04 22.65
C VAL A 52 8.97 -8.62 22.34
N ARG A 53 9.21 -7.79 23.36
CA ARG A 53 9.74 -6.42 23.19
C ARG A 53 11.17 -6.36 22.68
N LEU A 54 11.95 -7.43 22.87
CA LEU A 54 13.32 -7.52 22.37
C LEU A 54 13.39 -7.74 20.84
N PHE A 55 12.29 -8.12 20.21
CA PHE A 55 12.24 -8.29 18.76
C PHE A 55 12.13 -6.95 18.06
N GLU A 56 13.19 -6.58 17.34
CA GLU A 56 13.22 -5.39 16.51
C GLU A 56 12.79 -5.74 15.09
N LYS A 57 12.05 -4.84 14.43
CA LYS A 57 11.80 -4.98 12.99
C LYS A 57 13.06 -4.58 12.23
N LYS A 58 13.74 -5.55 11.60
CA LYS A 58 14.91 -5.30 10.75
C LYS A 58 14.61 -5.70 9.31
N ALA A 59 15.27 -5.02 8.38
CA ALA A 59 15.30 -5.45 6.98
C ALA A 59 15.95 -6.84 6.93
N SER A 60 15.20 -7.85 6.46
CA SER A 60 15.69 -9.23 6.39
C SER A 60 16.08 -9.59 4.95
N HIS A 61 15.20 -9.28 3.99
CA HIS A 61 15.44 -9.61 2.60
C HIS A 61 15.07 -8.43 1.69
N THR A 62 15.97 -8.08 0.76
CA THR A 62 15.64 -7.14 -0.33
C THR A 62 15.41 -7.95 -1.60
N ARG A 63 14.17 -7.98 -2.08
CA ARG A 63 13.84 -8.48 -3.40
C ARG A 63 14.15 -7.41 -4.43
N ASN A 64 14.91 -7.78 -5.45
CA ASN A 64 15.07 -6.99 -6.66
C ASN A 64 13.91 -7.31 -7.61
N TYR A 65 13.54 -6.37 -8.48
CA TYR A 65 12.50 -6.54 -9.50
C TYR A 65 11.06 -6.60 -8.98
N ILE A 66 10.77 -5.93 -7.87
CA ILE A 66 9.37 -5.67 -7.50
C ILE A 66 8.76 -4.74 -8.56
N ASP A 67 7.71 -5.24 -9.18
CA ASP A 67 6.91 -4.46 -10.12
C ASP A 67 6.03 -3.48 -9.34
N LYS A 68 6.30 -2.19 -9.50
CA LYS A 68 5.56 -1.09 -8.85
C LYS A 68 4.74 -0.26 -9.82
N LEU A 69 4.68 -0.65 -11.09
CA LEU A 69 3.95 0.06 -12.12
C LEU A 69 2.98 -0.89 -12.81
N PHE A 70 1.69 -0.62 -12.61
CA PHE A 70 0.63 -1.46 -13.10
C PHE A 70 -0.21 -0.71 -14.11
N LYS A 71 -0.46 -1.33 -15.26
CA LYS A 71 -1.49 -0.84 -16.17
C LYS A 71 -2.85 -0.99 -15.50
N PHE A 72 -3.60 0.10 -15.42
CA PHE A 72 -4.97 0.08 -14.92
C PHE A 72 -5.95 -0.09 -16.08
N ASP A 73 -5.85 0.77 -17.10
CA ASP A 73 -6.59 0.65 -18.36
C ASP A 73 -5.72 1.14 -19.54
N GLU A 74 -6.31 1.40 -20.71
CA GLU A 74 -5.61 1.88 -21.89
C GLU A 74 -4.88 3.22 -21.69
N PHE A 75 -5.42 4.11 -20.85
CA PHE A 75 -4.93 5.48 -20.65
C PHE A 75 -4.50 5.76 -19.21
N SER A 76 -4.50 4.73 -18.36
CA SER A 76 -4.29 4.87 -16.93
C SER A 76 -3.33 3.83 -16.37
N ALA A 77 -2.50 4.26 -15.43
CA ALA A 77 -1.57 3.41 -14.71
C ALA A 77 -1.57 3.75 -13.22
N ILE A 78 -1.27 2.75 -12.39
CA ILE A 78 -1.13 2.91 -10.94
C ILE A 78 0.28 2.53 -10.54
N THR A 79 0.88 3.35 -9.70
CA THR A 79 2.08 2.98 -8.93
C THR A 79 1.81 3.06 -7.44
N PHE A 80 2.69 2.48 -6.63
CA PHE A 80 2.53 2.49 -5.18
C PHE A 80 3.86 2.64 -4.44
N THR A 81 3.83 3.40 -3.34
CA THR A 81 4.92 3.52 -2.37
C THR A 81 4.46 3.06 -1.00
N GLY A 82 5.38 2.54 -0.18
CA GLY A 82 5.09 2.06 1.17
C GLY A 82 5.09 0.54 1.28
N ALA A 83 4.03 -0.04 1.85
CA ALA A 83 3.93 -1.49 2.00
C ALA A 83 3.86 -2.17 0.64
N ILE A 84 4.37 -3.41 0.51
CA ILE A 84 4.15 -4.26 -0.67
C ILE A 84 2.90 -5.12 -0.49
N TYR A 85 2.65 -5.49 0.77
CA TYR A 85 1.53 -6.31 1.19
C TYR A 85 0.62 -5.48 2.09
N ILE A 86 -0.68 -5.60 1.87
CA ILE A 86 -1.72 -5.14 2.77
C ILE A 86 -2.44 -6.40 3.27
N ASN A 87 -2.37 -6.66 4.56
CA ASN A 87 -3.01 -7.83 5.20
C ASN A 87 -2.67 -9.17 4.52
N GLY A 88 -1.40 -9.35 4.13
CA GLY A 88 -0.92 -10.59 3.49
C GLY A 88 -1.23 -10.71 1.99
N LYS A 89 -2.02 -9.80 1.41
CA LYS A 89 -2.28 -9.73 -0.03
C LYS A 89 -1.38 -8.67 -0.67
N GLU A 90 -0.78 -9.02 -1.80
CA GLU A 90 0.09 -8.09 -2.53
C GLU A 90 -0.75 -6.96 -3.14
N ILE A 91 -0.29 -5.72 -3.01
CA ILE A 91 -1.02 -4.53 -3.53
C ILE A 91 -1.29 -4.68 -5.02
N LYS A 92 -0.33 -5.22 -5.77
CA LYS A 92 -0.48 -5.52 -7.20
C LYS A 92 -1.76 -6.31 -7.49
N GLU A 93 -2.00 -7.36 -6.71
CA GLU A 93 -3.14 -8.24 -6.91
C GLU A 93 -4.44 -7.57 -6.47
N ILE A 94 -4.43 -6.79 -5.38
CA ILE A 94 -5.57 -5.96 -4.99
C ILE A 94 -5.96 -5.01 -6.13
N VAL A 95 -5.00 -4.26 -6.67
CA VAL A 95 -5.23 -3.30 -7.75
C VAL A 95 -5.77 -3.98 -9.01
N LYS A 96 -5.19 -5.13 -9.41
CA LYS A 96 -5.65 -5.88 -10.58
C LYS A 96 -7.07 -6.39 -10.43
N VAL A 97 -7.44 -6.95 -9.27
CA VAL A 97 -8.79 -7.45 -9.00
C VAL A 97 -9.79 -6.30 -9.13
N ILE A 98 -9.53 -5.18 -8.48
CA ILE A 98 -10.41 -4.01 -8.53
C ILE A 98 -10.50 -3.47 -9.96
N ALA A 99 -9.38 -3.36 -10.68
CA ALA A 99 -9.36 -2.89 -12.06
C ALA A 99 -10.21 -3.79 -12.98
N ALA A 100 -10.08 -5.11 -12.84
CA ALA A 100 -10.86 -6.08 -13.58
C ALA A 100 -12.36 -5.94 -13.29
N GLU A 101 -12.74 -5.81 -12.01
CA GLU A 101 -14.13 -5.63 -11.59
C GLU A 101 -14.77 -4.34 -12.13
N LEU A 102 -14.01 -3.23 -12.16
CA LEU A 102 -14.52 -1.95 -12.67
C LEU A 102 -14.73 -1.97 -14.19
N GLN A 103 -13.97 -2.80 -14.91
CA GLN A 103 -13.97 -2.87 -16.38
C GLN A 103 -14.85 -3.99 -16.95
N VAL A 104 -15.55 -4.75 -16.09
CA VAL A 104 -16.46 -5.85 -16.50
C VAL A 104 -17.45 -5.40 -17.57
N ASP A 105 -18.11 -4.27 -17.35
CA ASP A 105 -18.97 -3.61 -18.35
C ASP A 105 -18.17 -2.51 -19.06
N THR A 106 -17.45 -2.90 -20.10
CA THR A 106 -16.54 -1.99 -20.82
C THR A 106 -17.25 -0.75 -21.41
N PRO A 107 -18.45 -0.85 -22.04
CA PRO A 107 -19.20 0.32 -22.48
C PRO A 107 -19.56 1.27 -21.33
N ALA A 108 -20.11 0.76 -20.23
CA ALA A 108 -20.47 1.59 -19.09
C ALA A 108 -19.24 2.23 -18.44
N TYR A 109 -18.14 1.49 -18.33
CA TYR A 109 -16.86 1.98 -17.82
C TYR A 109 -16.32 3.15 -18.66
N LYS A 110 -16.25 2.99 -19.99
CA LYS A 110 -15.73 4.03 -20.90
C LYS A 110 -16.57 5.32 -20.92
N ALA A 111 -17.80 5.27 -20.45
CA ALA A 111 -18.67 6.45 -20.34
C ALA A 111 -18.41 7.28 -19.07
N LYS A 112 -17.78 6.70 -18.04
CA LYS A 112 -17.54 7.35 -16.74
C LYS A 112 -16.48 8.44 -16.84
N ASP A 113 -16.65 9.47 -16.01
CA ASP A 113 -15.61 10.45 -15.76
C ASP A 113 -14.52 9.86 -14.85
N ILE A 114 -13.29 10.39 -14.95
CA ILE A 114 -12.17 9.92 -14.13
C ILE A 114 -12.45 10.03 -12.63
N ASN A 115 -13.17 11.06 -12.18
CA ASN A 115 -13.52 11.20 -10.77
C ASN A 115 -14.43 10.07 -10.29
N GLN A 116 -15.38 9.64 -11.13
CA GLN A 116 -16.27 8.52 -10.82
C GLN A 116 -15.49 7.20 -10.72
N ILE A 117 -14.54 6.98 -11.64
CA ILE A 117 -13.65 5.82 -11.62
C ILE A 117 -12.81 5.81 -10.34
N LEU A 118 -12.24 6.96 -9.97
CA LEU A 118 -11.43 7.10 -8.75
C LEU A 118 -12.26 6.86 -7.48
N ASP A 119 -13.49 7.34 -7.43
CA ASP A 119 -14.39 7.13 -6.29
C ASP A 119 -14.81 5.66 -6.16
N GLU A 120 -15.17 5.00 -7.25
CA GLU A 120 -15.47 3.56 -7.24
C GLU A 120 -14.24 2.73 -6.86
N PHE A 121 -13.07 3.06 -7.40
CA PHE A 121 -11.81 2.43 -7.05
C PHE A 121 -11.50 2.61 -5.56
N ARG A 122 -11.62 3.82 -5.01
CA ARG A 122 -11.43 4.11 -3.58
C ARG A 122 -12.39 3.31 -2.71
N ASN A 123 -13.66 3.19 -3.12
CA ASN A 123 -14.65 2.43 -2.38
C ASN A 123 -14.35 0.93 -2.38
N LYS A 124 -13.99 0.35 -3.53
CA LYS A 124 -13.59 -1.07 -3.61
C LYS A 124 -12.30 -1.34 -2.86
N LEU A 125 -11.30 -0.47 -3.01
CA LEU A 125 -10.04 -0.56 -2.27
C LEU A 125 -10.28 -0.52 -0.77
N LYS A 126 -11.15 0.38 -0.31
CA LYS A 126 -11.56 0.46 1.08
C LYS A 126 -12.21 -0.82 1.57
N ILE A 127 -13.13 -1.41 0.81
CA ILE A 127 -13.77 -2.69 1.16
C ILE A 127 -12.69 -3.79 1.32
N GLU A 128 -11.82 -3.96 0.32
CA GLU A 128 -10.72 -4.92 0.36
C GLU A 128 -9.79 -4.70 1.57
N ILE A 129 -9.45 -3.46 1.91
CA ILE A 129 -8.59 -3.17 3.05
C ILE A 129 -9.30 -3.45 4.39
N ILE A 130 -10.57 -3.05 4.52
CA ILE A 130 -11.35 -3.18 5.76
C ILE A 130 -11.75 -4.64 6.01
N GLU A 131 -12.22 -5.36 4.99
CA GLU A 131 -12.58 -6.78 5.10
C GLU A 131 -11.39 -7.63 5.54
N HIS A 132 -10.17 -7.19 5.23
CA HIS A 132 -8.93 -7.85 5.63
C HIS A 132 -8.24 -7.18 6.84
N GLY A 133 -8.74 -6.05 7.34
CA GLY A 133 -8.11 -5.20 8.35
C GLY A 133 -8.78 -5.29 9.71
N LYS A 134 -8.48 -6.34 10.49
CA LYS A 134 -8.87 -6.41 11.91
C LYS A 134 -7.87 -5.74 12.86
N ASN A 135 -6.74 -5.24 12.37
CA ASN A 135 -5.63 -4.75 13.21
C ASN A 135 -5.19 -3.33 12.82
N ASP A 136 -5.09 -2.45 13.83
CA ASP A 136 -4.80 -1.01 13.76
C ASP A 136 -3.40 -0.61 13.23
N ASN A 137 -2.63 -1.52 12.64
CA ASN A 137 -1.22 -1.28 12.32
C ASN A 137 -0.89 -1.54 10.85
N LEU A 138 -1.62 -0.85 9.97
CA LEU A 138 -1.30 -0.83 8.54
C LEU A 138 -0.12 0.07 8.28
N THR A 139 0.92 -0.49 7.69
CA THR A 139 2.05 0.27 7.14
C THR A 139 1.52 1.29 6.14
N SER A 140 2.01 2.53 6.22
CA SER A 140 1.59 3.61 5.32
C SER A 140 1.86 3.20 3.87
N THR A 141 0.84 3.35 3.03
CA THR A 141 0.87 3.04 1.61
C THR A 141 0.15 4.16 0.86
N ASP A 142 0.77 4.66 -0.19
CA ASP A 142 0.15 5.63 -1.10
C ASP A 142 0.14 5.05 -2.50
N LEU A 143 -1.00 5.19 -3.18
CA LEU A 143 -1.14 4.85 -4.59
C LEU A 143 -1.12 6.14 -5.41
N ILE A 144 -0.39 6.12 -6.52
CA ILE A 144 -0.33 7.22 -7.46
C ILE A 144 -1.00 6.75 -8.75
N PHE A 145 -2.15 7.32 -9.05
CA PHE A 145 -2.94 7.05 -10.25
C PHE A 145 -2.59 8.08 -11.31
N SER A 146 -2.03 7.64 -12.43
CA SER A 146 -1.73 8.46 -13.60
C SER A 146 -2.77 8.19 -14.67
N HIS A 147 -3.34 9.23 -15.26
CA HIS A 147 -4.38 9.14 -16.28
C HIS A 147 -4.11 10.14 -17.41
N PHE A 148 -4.33 9.72 -18.66
CA PHE A 148 -4.36 10.63 -19.80
C PHE A 148 -5.80 10.85 -20.26
N ASN A 149 -6.31 12.05 -20.06
CA ASN A 149 -7.68 12.39 -20.45
C ASN A 149 -7.72 12.71 -21.95
N VAL A 150 -8.20 11.75 -22.74
CA VAL A 150 -8.26 11.86 -24.21
C VAL A 150 -9.18 12.99 -24.67
N ARG A 151 -10.24 13.32 -23.94
CA ARG A 151 -11.19 14.38 -24.33
C ARG A 151 -10.60 15.78 -24.21
N SER A 152 -9.84 16.01 -23.14
CA SER A 152 -9.19 17.31 -22.89
C SER A 152 -7.73 17.35 -23.38
N ASN A 153 -7.19 16.21 -23.82
CA ASN A 153 -5.79 16.04 -24.19
C ASN A 153 -4.83 16.45 -23.06
N GLN A 154 -5.18 16.10 -21.81
CA GLN A 154 -4.43 16.50 -20.63
C GLN A 154 -4.02 15.29 -19.77
N PRO A 155 -2.74 15.20 -19.38
CA PRO A 155 -2.29 14.27 -18.36
C PRO A 155 -2.73 14.73 -16.96
N GLN A 156 -3.15 13.78 -16.14
CA GLN A 156 -3.65 13.99 -14.79
C GLN A 156 -2.99 12.97 -13.85
N ILE A 157 -2.59 13.42 -12.67
CA ILE A 157 -2.02 12.55 -11.62
C ILE A 157 -2.82 12.76 -10.36
N PHE A 158 -3.22 11.66 -9.74
CA PHE A 158 -3.98 11.63 -8.50
C PHE A 158 -3.22 10.80 -7.47
N MET A 159 -3.24 11.26 -6.21
CA MET A 159 -2.68 10.51 -5.10
C MET A 159 -3.81 9.98 -4.22
N ILE A 160 -3.73 8.70 -3.87
CA ILE A 160 -4.69 8.02 -2.99
C ILE A 160 -3.89 7.52 -1.79
N LYS A 161 -4.07 8.20 -0.66
CA LYS A 161 -3.45 7.80 0.60
C LYS A 161 -4.29 6.73 1.26
N VAL A 162 -3.73 5.52 1.39
CA VAL A 162 -4.48 4.37 1.89
C VAL A 162 -4.94 4.58 3.34
N LYS A 163 -4.11 5.22 4.16
CA LYS A 163 -4.41 5.48 5.58
C LYS A 163 -5.66 6.36 5.76
N GLU A 164 -5.85 7.38 4.91
CA GLU A 164 -6.98 8.32 4.99
C GLU A 164 -8.33 7.63 4.68
N LEU A 165 -8.32 6.57 3.85
CA LEU A 165 -9.52 5.78 3.53
C LEU A 165 -10.10 5.06 4.76
N ILE A 166 -9.23 4.71 5.71
CA ILE A 166 -9.56 3.93 6.91
C ILE A 166 -10.05 4.87 8.01
N GLU A 167 -9.34 5.97 8.26
CA GLU A 167 -9.68 6.96 9.29
C GLU A 167 -11.07 7.59 9.04
N THR A 168 -11.43 7.84 7.77
CA THR A 168 -12.75 8.32 7.38
C THR A 168 -13.88 7.36 7.77
N THR A 169 -13.57 6.08 7.98
CA THR A 169 -14.53 5.03 8.34
C THR A 169 -14.73 4.92 9.84
N LEU A 170 -13.63 4.90 10.61
CA LEU A 170 -13.68 4.86 12.07
C LEU A 170 -14.42 6.07 12.65
N MET A 171 -14.24 7.25 12.05
CA MET A 171 -14.98 8.47 12.41
C MET A 171 -16.48 8.40 12.15
N LYS A 172 -16.94 7.64 11.14
CA LYS A 172 -18.39 7.44 10.88
C LYS A 172 -19.00 6.40 11.83
N THR A 173 -18.25 5.37 12.20
CA THR A 173 -18.73 4.32 13.12
C THR A 173 -18.85 4.80 14.56
N ILE A 174 -18.01 5.75 15.00
CA ILE A 174 -18.06 6.30 16.37
C ILE A 174 -19.19 7.35 16.55
N ARG A 175 -19.76 7.86 15.46
CA ARG A 175 -20.83 8.90 15.49
C ARG A 175 -22.25 8.35 15.32
N ASN A 176 -22.43 7.05 15.23
CA ASN A 176 -23.73 6.36 15.25
C ASN A 176 -23.91 5.63 16.58
#